data_AF-A0A2D5QF82-F1
#
_entry.id   AF-A0A2D5QF82-F1
#
_cell.length_a   1.000
_cell.length_b   1.000
_cell.length_c   1.000
_cell.angle_alpha   90.00
_cell.angle_beta   90.00
_cell.angle_gamma   90.00
#
_symmetry.space_group_name_H-M   'P 1'
#
loop_
_entity.id
_entity.type
_entity.pdbx_description
1 polymer ?
#
loop_
_entity_poly.entity_id
_entity_poly.type
_entity_poly.pdbx_seq_one_letter_code
_entity_poly.pdbx_strand_id
1 'polypeptide(L)' 'MGISFWQILIVVALLVILFGRGKISELMGDVAKGVKSFKKGINDDDEQKSINKSEDSSTKE' A
#
# COMPACT_ATOMS: atom_id res chain seq x y z
N MET A 1 6.92 31.77 -4.02
CA MET A 1 5.53 31.26 -4.05
C MET A 1 5.60 29.76 -4.28
N GLY A 2 5.73 28.98 -3.21
CA GLY A 2 5.85 27.52 -3.32
C GLY A 2 4.49 26.85 -3.49
N ILE A 3 4.49 25.62 -4.00
CA ILE A 3 3.30 24.78 -4.04
C ILE A 3 2.89 24.50 -2.60
N SER A 4 1.88 25.24 -2.14
CA SER A 4 1.33 25.03 -0.80
C SER A 4 0.48 23.77 -0.83
N PHE A 5 0.49 23.01 0.28
CA PHE A 5 -0.31 21.78 0.42
C PHE A 5 -1.77 22.01 0.00
N TRP A 6 -2.31 23.21 0.25
CA TRP A 6 -3.63 23.68 -0.16
C TRP A 6 -3.93 23.69 -1.66
N GLN A 7 -2.92 23.66 -2.54
CA GLN A 7 -3.13 23.59 -3.99
C GLN A 7 -3.37 22.15 -4.45
N ILE A 8 -2.79 21.17 -3.76
CA ILE A 8 -2.80 19.76 -4.17
C ILE A 8 -4.24 19.22 -4.17
N LEU A 9 -5.00 19.48 -3.11
CA LEU A 9 -6.40 19.05 -3.01
C LEU A 9 -7.33 19.69 -4.04
N ILE A 10 -7.08 20.95 -4.44
CA ILE A 10 -7.81 21.59 -5.55
C ILE A 10 -7.56 20.84 -6.86
N VAL A 11 -6.30 20.48 -7.13
CA VAL A 11 -5.91 19.77 -8.35
C VAL A 11 -6.48 18.34 -8.36
N VAL A 12 -6.41 17.65 -7.22
CA VAL A 12 -6.99 16.30 -7.06
C VAL A 12 -8.50 16.33 -7.28
N ALA A 13 -9.21 17.32 -6.73
CA ALA A 13 -10.66 17.46 -6.93
C ALA A 13 -11.01 17.63 -8.43
N LEU A 14 -10.25 18.43 -9.17
CA LEU A 14 -10.44 18.59 -10.62
C LEU A 14 -10.17 17.28 -11.39
N LEU A 15 -9.12 16.55 -11.03
CA LEU A 15 -8.85 15.23 -11.64
C LEU A 15 -9.98 14.23 -11.35
N VAL A 16 -10.52 14.23 -10.14
CA VAL A 16 -11.65 13.36 -9.77
C VAL A 16 -12.92 13.71 -10.56
N ILE A 17 -13.18 15.00 -10.80
CA ILE A 17 -14.33 15.43 -11.60
C ILE A 17 -14.14 15.07 -13.09
N LEU A 18 -12.94 15.28 -13.65
CA LEU A 18 -12.67 15.03 -15.06
C LEU A 18 -12.65 13.53 -15.42
N PHE A 19 -12.03 12.72 -14.57
CA PHE A 19 -11.91 11.27 -14.79
C PHE A 19 -13.07 10.47 -14.18
N GLY A 20 -13.79 11.05 -13.22
CA GLY A 20 -14.86 10.41 -12.49
C GLY A 20 -14.36 9.39 -11.45
N ARG A 21 -15.14 9.22 -10.37
CA ARG A 21 -14.83 8.28 -9.27
C ARG A 21 -14.69 6.81 -9.71
N GLY A 22 -15.40 6.39 -10.76
CA GLY A 22 -15.39 5.00 -11.24
C GLY A 22 -14.05 4.58 -11.83
N LYS A 23 -13.50 5.38 -12.75
CA LYS A 23 -12.21 5.12 -13.39
C LYS A 23 -11.06 5.09 -12.37
N ILE A 24 -11.07 6.04 -11.43
CA ILE A 24 -10.03 6.16 -10.41
C ILE A 24 -10.05 4.98 -9.44
N SER A 25 -11.23 4.53 -9.02
CA SER A 25 -11.35 3.39 -8.10
C SER A 25 -10.89 2.07 -8.72
N GLU A 26 -11.13 1.87 -10.01
CA GLU A 26 -10.70 0.66 -10.74
C GLU A 26 -9.17 0.65 -10.91
N LEU A 27 -8.60 1.77 -11.36
CA LEU A 27 -7.14 1.95 -11.49
C LEU A 27 -6.43 1.82 -10.13
N MET A 28 -6.98 2.43 -9.08
CA MET A 28 -6.41 2.34 -7.74
C MET A 28 -6.52 0.94 -7.15
N GLY A 29 -7.53 0.16 -7.52
CA GLY A 29 -7.66 -1.25 -7.17
C GLY A 29 -6.53 -2.10 -7.77
N ASP A 30 -6.20 -1.89 -9.05
CA ASP A 30 -5.12 -2.64 -9.71
C ASP A 30 -3.73 -2.19 -9.27
N VAL A 31 -3.54 -0.88 -9.03
CA VAL A 31 -2.33 -0.36 -8.38
C VAL A 31 -2.18 -0.94 -6.96
N ALA A 32 -3.26 -0.99 -6.17
CA ALA A 32 -3.23 -1.54 -4.82
C ALA A 32 -2.86 -3.03 -4.81
N LYS A 33 -3.36 -3.83 -5.76
CA LYS A 33 -2.94 -5.23 -5.91
C LYS A 33 -1.45 -5.34 -6.24
N GLY A 34 -0.94 -4.52 -7.17
CA GLY A 34 0.48 -4.49 -7.53
C GLY A 34 1.38 -4.11 -6.35
N VAL A 35 1.03 -3.02 -5.64
CA VAL A 35 1.75 -2.56 -4.44
C VAL A 35 1.66 -3.58 -3.30
N LYS A 36 0.53 -4.26 -3.12
CA LYS A 36 0.37 -5.31 -2.09
C LYS A 36 1.27 -6.51 -2.38
N SER A 37 1.33 -6.98 -3.63
CA SER A 37 2.24 -8.07 -4.03
C SER A 37 3.70 -7.66 -3.91
N PHE A 38 4.04 -6.40 -4.25
CA PHE A 38 5.39 -5.87 -4.08
C PHE A 38 5.80 -5.79 -2.61
N LYS A 39 4.90 -5.28 -1.75
CA LYS A 39 5.13 -5.22 -0.29
C LYS A 39 5.22 -6.61 0.33
N LYS A 40 4.41 -7.56 -0.14
CA LYS A 40 4.50 -8.96 0.30
C LYS A 40 5.81 -9.60 -0.12
N GLY A 41 6.28 -9.40 -1.35
CA GLY A 41 7.58 -9.92 -1.80
C GLY A 41 8.75 -9.38 -0.98
N ILE A 42 8.77 -8.08 -0.71
CA ILE A 42 9.77 -7.48 0.19
C ILE A 42 9.66 -8.02 1.62
N ASN A 43 8.44 -8.15 2.15
CA ASN A 43 8.24 -8.65 3.50
C ASN A 43 8.55 -10.15 3.63
N ASP A 44 8.34 -10.98 2.61
CA ASP A 44 8.70 -12.41 2.64
C ASP A 44 10.23 -12.60 2.68
N ASP A 45 11.00 -11.71 2.04
CA ASP A 45 12.47 -11.68 2.14
C ASP A 45 12.94 -11.23 3.54
N ASP A 46 12.21 -10.31 4.18
CA ASP A 46 12.48 -9.88 5.56
C ASP A 46 11.96 -10.88 6.62
N GLU A 47 10.83 -11.55 6.38
CA GLU A 47 10.24 -12.54 7.30
C GLU A 47 10.99 -13.88 7.28
N GLN A 48 11.59 -14.29 6.15
CA GLN A 48 12.53 -15.43 6.16
C GLN A 48 13.73 -15.19 7.08
N LYS A 49 14.06 -13.93 7.40
CA LYS A 49 15.09 -13.59 8.39
C LYS A 49 14.56 -13.61 9.83
N SER A 50 13.25 -13.52 10.07
CA SER A 50 12.65 -13.48 11.42
C SER A 50 11.88 -14.74 11.84
N ILE A 51 11.65 -15.73 10.95
CA ILE A 51 10.92 -16.96 11.30
C ILE A 51 11.79 -17.99 12.07
N ASN A 52 13.12 -17.82 12.16
CA ASN A 52 13.99 -18.63 13.05
C ASN A 52 14.02 -18.11 14.51
N LYS A 53 12.91 -17.61 15.04
CA LYS A 53 12.80 -17.17 16.45
C LYS A 53 11.41 -17.42 17.05
N SER A 54 10.76 -18.50 16.65
CA SER A 54 9.57 -19.00 17.35
C SER A 54 9.45 -20.51 17.17
N GLU A 55 10.48 -21.23 17.63
CA GLU A 55 10.33 -22.59 18.11
C GLU A 55 10.44 -22.59 19.63
N ASP A 56 9.54 -23.35 20.24
CA ASP A 56 9.65 -23.96 21.57
C ASP A 56 9.33 -23.12 22.82
N SER A 57 8.03 -22.96 23.11
CA SER A 57 7.54 -23.00 24.49
C SER A 57 6.03 -23.30 24.51
N SER A 58 5.65 -24.58 24.43
CA SER A 58 4.46 -25.15 25.09
C SER A 58 4.19 -26.57 24.59
N THR A 59 5.08 -27.53 24.88
CA THR A 59 4.67 -28.94 25.08
C THR A 59 5.72 -29.66 25.94
N LYS A 60 5.28 -30.21 27.08
CA LYS A 60 6.03 -30.89 28.17
C LYS A 60 6.68 -29.89 29.14
N GLU A 61 6.38 -29.87 30.44
CA GLU A 61 6.14 -30.96 31.40
C GLU A 61 4.84 -30.83 32.22
#